data_AF-A0A6F8Z0C9-F1
#
_entry.id   AF-A0A6F8Z0C9-F1
#
_cell.length_a   1.000
_cell.length_b   1.000
_cell.length_c   1.000
_cell.angle_alpha   90.00
_cell.angle_beta   90.00
_cell.angle_gamma   90.00
#
_symmetry.space_group_name_H-M   'P 1'
#
loop_
_entity.id
_entity.type
_entity.pdbx_description
1 polymer ?
#
loop_
_entity_poly.entity_id
_entity_poly.type
_entity_poly.pdbx_seq_one_letter_code
_entity_poly.pdbx_strand_id
1 'polypeptide(L)'
;MRTAVRASAALLLAIAASAFVAPAAPAVAAAHGEAQCQPIDVVDGTDTFTSPSSVASGVRTFQVTTTDPSGIVLGLFRLNHGVDLDDFVGLLQVAFAGQGEERVEAGNAVDQQSTLLGGIAAIPGRPATFTQTLLPGTYYLINYRDILSNPNGAVAVRPLTATNQWQACPPPLPRATFEIIDTPPARASGRPRRSARPRRSWSSTSPARSRRPCSGPSRPA
;
A
#
# COMPACT_ATOMS: atom_id res chain seq x y z
N MET A 1 6.85 53.64 -22.53
CA MET A 1 8.22 54.19 -22.59
C MET A 1 8.96 53.87 -21.30
N ARG A 2 9.92 52.93 -21.33
CA ARG A 2 11.27 53.00 -20.73
C ARG A 2 11.88 51.59 -20.69
N THR A 3 12.99 51.48 -21.40
CA THR A 3 13.87 50.35 -21.73
C THR A 3 14.98 50.13 -20.70
N ALA A 4 15.43 48.88 -20.51
CA ALA A 4 16.80 48.43 -20.16
C ALA A 4 16.76 46.88 -20.11
N VAL A 5 17.39 46.02 -20.93
CA VAL A 5 18.72 45.86 -21.58
C VAL A 5 19.88 45.57 -20.61
N ARG A 6 20.56 44.43 -20.89
CA ARG A 6 21.91 43.94 -20.52
C ARG A 6 21.96 43.03 -19.26
N ALA A 7 22.75 41.94 -19.17
CA ALA A 7 23.92 41.50 -19.93
C ALA A 7 24.09 39.96 -19.89
N SER A 8 24.66 39.42 -20.95
CA SER A 8 25.08 38.02 -21.12
C SER A 8 26.40 37.73 -20.40
N ALA A 9 26.53 36.52 -19.83
CA ALA A 9 27.81 35.90 -19.54
C ALA A 9 27.74 34.42 -19.95
N ALA A 10 28.32 34.11 -21.11
CA ALA A 10 28.46 32.74 -21.60
C ALA A 10 29.77 32.17 -21.06
N LEU A 11 29.67 31.16 -20.20
CA LEU A 11 30.81 30.41 -19.67
C LEU A 11 31.01 29.16 -20.55
N LEU A 12 32.05 29.19 -21.40
CA LEU A 12 32.48 28.03 -22.18
C LEU A 12 33.31 27.10 -21.28
N LEU A 13 32.71 26.00 -20.83
CA LEU A 13 33.42 24.90 -20.18
C LEU A 13 33.82 23.88 -21.27
N ALA A 14 35.12 23.77 -21.54
CA ALA A 14 35.68 22.70 -22.35
C ALA A 14 35.86 21.44 -21.48
N ILE A 15 35.01 20.44 -21.69
CA ILE A 15 35.13 19.12 -21.04
C ILE A 15 35.92 18.22 -21.99
N ALA A 16 37.14 17.87 -21.60
CA ALA A 16 37.96 16.88 -22.29
C ALA A 16 37.35 15.48 -22.07
N ALA A 17 36.81 14.88 -23.14
CA ALA A 17 36.28 13.52 -23.11
C ALA A 17 37.43 12.51 -23.23
N SER A 18 37.90 11.97 -22.09
CA SER A 18 38.76 10.79 -22.08
C SER A 18 37.91 9.54 -22.30
N ALA A 19 37.99 8.96 -23.49
CA ALA A 19 37.33 7.70 -23.81
C ALA A 19 38.06 6.53 -23.10
N PHE A 20 37.59 6.16 -21.91
CA PHE A 20 37.94 4.89 -21.30
C PHE A 20 37.20 3.77 -22.04
N VAL A 21 37.93 3.00 -22.85
CA VAL A 21 37.42 1.74 -23.42
C VAL A 21 37.43 0.72 -22.29
N ALA A 22 36.28 0.55 -21.63
CA ALA A 22 36.10 -0.51 -20.64
C ALA A 22 36.06 -1.86 -21.36
N PRO A 23 36.77 -2.90 -20.87
CA PRO A 23 36.67 -4.23 -21.42
C PRO A 23 35.23 -4.74 -21.27
N ALA A 24 34.63 -5.17 -22.38
CA ALA A 24 33.33 -5.81 -22.39
C ALA A 24 33.46 -7.14 -21.64
N ALA A 25 32.92 -7.19 -20.42
CA ALA A 25 32.76 -8.44 -19.70
C ALA A 25 31.90 -9.39 -20.55
N PRO A 26 32.27 -10.69 -20.65
CA PRO A 26 31.43 -11.65 -21.35
C PRO A 26 30.05 -11.63 -20.71
N ALA A 27 29.04 -11.31 -21.52
CA ALA A 27 27.65 -11.46 -21.12
C ALA A 27 27.42 -12.97 -20.90
N VAL A 28 27.52 -13.40 -19.64
CA VAL A 28 27.02 -14.70 -19.24
C VAL A 28 25.52 -14.62 -19.49
N ALA A 29 25.09 -15.12 -20.64
CA ALA A 29 23.69 -15.38 -20.92
C ALA A 29 23.30 -16.46 -19.91
N ALA A 30 22.87 -16.02 -18.74
CA ALA A 30 22.17 -16.89 -17.81
C ALA A 30 21.01 -17.45 -18.63
N ALA A 31 21.12 -18.74 -18.96
CA ALA A 31 19.99 -19.53 -19.37
C ALA A 31 19.04 -19.54 -18.17
N HIS A 32 18.28 -18.46 -18.04
CA HIS A 32 17.07 -18.43 -17.25
C HIS A 32 16.17 -19.42 -17.97
N GLY A 33 16.27 -20.70 -17.57
CA GLY A 33 15.14 -21.60 -17.79
C GLY A 33 13.94 -20.83 -17.29
N GLU A 34 13.01 -20.52 -18.19
CA GLU A 34 11.75 -19.90 -17.86
C GLU A 34 11.05 -20.85 -16.89
N ALA A 35 11.37 -20.73 -15.60
CA ALA A 35 10.60 -21.33 -14.54
C ALA A 35 9.21 -20.76 -14.77
N GLN A 36 8.31 -21.59 -15.32
CA GLN A 36 7.01 -21.15 -15.77
C GLN A 36 6.29 -20.54 -14.58
N CYS A 37 6.29 -19.21 -14.57
CA CYS A 37 5.69 -18.40 -13.53
C CYS A 37 4.20 -18.33 -13.78
N GLN A 38 3.54 -19.47 -13.56
CA GLN A 38 2.11 -19.58 -13.71
C GLN A 38 1.44 -18.66 -12.67
N PRO A 39 0.45 -17.85 -13.09
CA PRO A 39 -0.35 -17.08 -12.16
C PRO A 39 -0.99 -17.99 -11.10
N ILE A 40 -1.21 -17.43 -9.91
CA ILE A 40 -2.01 -18.06 -8.87
C ILE A 40 -3.47 -17.82 -9.24
N ASP A 41 -4.16 -18.87 -9.64
CA ASP A 41 -5.58 -18.77 -9.98
C ASP A 41 -6.43 -18.63 -8.72
N VAL A 42 -7.27 -17.60 -8.71
CA VAL A 42 -8.34 -17.40 -7.74
C VAL A 42 -9.65 -17.33 -8.52
N VAL A 43 -10.53 -18.28 -8.25
CA VAL A 43 -11.79 -18.44 -9.00
C VAL A 43 -12.94 -18.29 -8.03
N ASP A 44 -13.79 -17.31 -8.31
CA ASP A 44 -14.98 -17.01 -7.55
C ASP A 44 -16.23 -17.58 -8.22
N GLY A 45 -16.94 -18.45 -7.48
CA GLY A 45 -18.23 -19.04 -7.86
C GLY A 45 -19.40 -18.31 -7.20
N THR A 46 -20.62 -18.84 -7.34
CA THR A 46 -21.84 -18.19 -6.81
C THR A 46 -21.90 -18.08 -5.29
N ASP A 47 -21.21 -18.95 -4.55
CA ASP A 47 -21.35 -19.01 -3.09
C ASP A 47 -20.02 -18.88 -2.33
N THR A 48 -18.89 -19.20 -2.97
CA THR A 48 -17.54 -19.05 -2.40
C THR A 48 -16.49 -18.93 -3.50
N PHE A 49 -15.31 -18.40 -3.14
CA PHE A 49 -14.13 -18.47 -3.99
C PHE A 49 -13.16 -19.57 -3.57
N THR A 50 -12.36 -20.00 -4.54
CA THR A 50 -11.31 -21.02 -4.43
C THR A 50 -9.93 -20.39 -4.68
N SER A 51 -8.92 -20.91 -3.98
CA SER A 51 -7.52 -20.54 -4.15
C SER A 51 -6.63 -21.71 -3.72
N PRO A 52 -5.38 -21.80 -4.22
CA PRO A 52 -4.40 -22.73 -3.65
C PRO A 52 -4.19 -22.46 -2.16
N SER A 53 -3.93 -23.52 -1.38
CA SER A 53 -3.60 -23.40 0.05
C SER A 53 -2.14 -23.01 0.29
N SER A 54 -1.26 -23.22 -0.69
CA SER A 54 0.16 -22.91 -0.60
C SER A 54 0.77 -22.48 -1.91
N VAL A 55 1.77 -21.59 -1.85
CA VAL A 55 2.54 -21.09 -3.00
C VAL A 55 4.01 -20.90 -2.60
N ALA A 56 4.91 -20.87 -3.56
CA ALA A 56 6.28 -20.40 -3.34
C ALA A 56 6.28 -18.93 -2.88
N SER A 57 7.22 -18.55 -2.01
CA SER A 57 7.50 -17.14 -1.72
C SER A 57 8.16 -16.46 -2.92
N GLY A 58 8.28 -15.14 -2.89
CA GLY A 58 8.82 -14.33 -3.98
C GLY A 58 7.77 -13.45 -4.65
N VAL A 59 8.06 -13.00 -5.87
CA VAL A 59 7.14 -12.17 -6.66
C VAL A 59 6.09 -13.08 -7.27
N ARG A 60 4.81 -12.88 -6.94
CA ARG A 60 3.70 -13.73 -7.38
C ARG A 60 2.61 -12.88 -8.03
N THR A 61 2.12 -13.34 -9.18
CA THR A 61 0.96 -12.77 -9.85
C THR A 61 -0.26 -13.59 -9.51
N PHE A 62 -1.30 -12.95 -9.01
CA PHE A 62 -2.61 -13.56 -8.80
C PHE A 62 -3.49 -13.23 -10.01
N GLN A 63 -4.17 -14.23 -10.55
CA GLN A 63 -5.16 -14.07 -11.60
C GLN A 63 -6.53 -14.37 -11.00
N VAL A 64 -7.38 -13.36 -10.98
CA VAL A 64 -8.70 -13.41 -10.38
C VAL A 64 -9.75 -13.47 -11.48
N THR A 65 -10.62 -14.46 -11.39
CA THR A 65 -11.79 -14.64 -12.26
C THR A 65 -13.03 -14.86 -11.40
N THR A 66 -14.18 -14.49 -11.93
CA THR A 66 -15.46 -14.66 -11.23
C THR A 66 -16.56 -14.96 -12.24
N THR A 67 -17.49 -15.83 -11.84
CA THR A 67 -18.77 -16.02 -12.54
C THR A 67 -19.92 -15.32 -11.83
N ASP A 68 -19.70 -14.73 -10.65
CA ASP A 68 -20.73 -13.98 -9.93
C ASP A 68 -21.10 -12.72 -10.74
N PRO A 69 -22.38 -12.50 -11.11
CA PRO A 69 -22.82 -11.31 -11.83
C PRO A 69 -22.49 -9.99 -11.13
N SER A 70 -22.34 -10.01 -9.81
CA SER A 70 -21.95 -8.88 -8.97
C SER A 70 -20.45 -8.59 -9.11
N GLY A 71 -19.65 -9.58 -9.49
CA GLY A 71 -18.19 -9.54 -9.49
C GLY A 71 -17.58 -9.79 -8.11
N ILE A 72 -16.25 -9.88 -8.05
CA ILE A 72 -15.48 -10.11 -6.82
C ILE A 72 -14.66 -8.87 -6.46
N VAL A 73 -14.47 -8.64 -5.16
CA VAL A 73 -13.49 -7.67 -4.65
C VAL A 73 -12.53 -8.41 -3.71
N LEU A 74 -11.48 -8.99 -4.30
CA LEU A 74 -10.54 -9.84 -3.58
C LEU A 74 -9.51 -8.99 -2.83
N GLY A 75 -9.35 -9.22 -1.54
CA GLY A 75 -8.28 -8.68 -0.72
C GLY A 75 -7.23 -9.72 -0.37
N LEU A 76 -5.98 -9.28 -0.21
CA LEU A 76 -4.90 -10.06 0.37
C LEU A 76 -4.36 -9.34 1.60
N PHE A 77 -4.25 -10.03 2.72
CA PHE A 77 -3.68 -9.48 3.94
C PHE A 77 -2.85 -10.51 4.71
N ARG A 78 -2.06 -9.99 5.65
CA ARG A 78 -1.32 -10.78 6.64
C ARG A 78 -1.64 -10.23 8.03
N LEU A 79 -1.97 -11.12 8.96
CA LEU A 79 -2.18 -10.75 10.36
C LEU A 79 -0.84 -10.55 11.08
N ASN A 80 -0.83 -9.62 12.02
CA ASN A 80 0.27 -9.48 12.97
C ASN A 80 0.30 -10.68 13.92
N HIS A 81 1.46 -10.94 14.52
CA HIS A 81 1.64 -12.11 15.39
C HIS A 81 0.68 -12.07 16.59
N GLY A 82 -0.08 -13.15 16.79
CA GLY A 82 -1.00 -13.30 17.92
C GLY A 82 -2.37 -12.67 17.73
N VAL A 83 -2.64 -12.06 16.56
CA VAL A 83 -3.99 -11.59 16.21
C VAL A 83 -4.86 -12.78 15.82
N ASP A 84 -6.03 -12.89 16.44
CA ASP A 84 -7.04 -13.87 16.08
C ASP A 84 -7.76 -13.48 14.78
N LEU A 85 -8.03 -14.45 13.93
CA LEU A 85 -8.62 -14.21 12.62
C LEU A 85 -10.08 -13.77 12.72
N ASP A 86 -10.86 -14.39 13.60
CA ASP A 86 -12.30 -14.13 13.69
C ASP A 86 -12.54 -12.74 14.30
N ASP A 87 -11.76 -12.37 15.32
CA ASP A 87 -11.77 -11.01 15.88
C ASP A 87 -11.41 -9.96 14.82
N PHE A 88 -10.38 -10.23 14.00
CA PHE A 88 -9.98 -9.33 12.92
C PHE A 88 -11.07 -9.19 11.85
N VAL A 89 -11.73 -10.29 11.44
CA VAL A 89 -12.83 -10.24 10.48
C VAL A 89 -14.02 -9.46 11.03
N GLY A 90 -14.32 -9.58 12.32
CA GLY A 90 -15.33 -8.76 12.99
C GLY A 90 -15.01 -7.27 12.93
N LEU A 91 -13.76 -6.87 13.21
CA LEU A 91 -13.31 -5.48 13.06
C LEU A 91 -13.43 -4.98 11.62
N LEU A 92 -13.09 -5.84 10.66
CA LEU A 92 -13.21 -5.52 9.25
C LEU A 92 -14.67 -5.28 8.84
N GLN A 93 -15.61 -6.09 9.32
CA GLN A 93 -17.05 -5.89 9.10
C GLN A 93 -17.50 -4.52 9.63
N VAL A 94 -17.11 -4.16 10.85
CA VAL A 94 -17.42 -2.85 11.46
C VAL A 94 -16.75 -1.71 10.68
N ALA A 95 -15.51 -1.87 10.23
CA ALA A 95 -14.81 -0.86 9.45
C ALA A 95 -15.49 -0.57 8.10
N PHE A 96 -16.07 -1.58 7.46
CA PHE A 96 -16.76 -1.44 6.17
C PHE A 96 -18.22 -0.99 6.29
N ALA A 97 -18.98 -1.54 7.23
CA ALA A 97 -20.42 -1.35 7.34
C ALA A 97 -20.86 -0.46 8.52
N GLY A 98 -20.00 -0.29 9.52
CA GLY A 98 -20.24 0.57 10.67
C GLY A 98 -20.33 2.05 10.31
N GLN A 99 -20.69 2.86 11.30
CA GLN A 99 -20.94 4.29 11.16
C GLN A 99 -20.20 5.10 12.22
N GLY A 100 -19.96 6.38 11.94
CA GLY A 100 -19.44 7.33 12.93
C GLY A 100 -18.06 6.95 13.50
N GLU A 101 -17.90 7.19 14.81
CA GLU A 101 -16.65 6.97 15.54
C GLU A 101 -16.25 5.50 15.59
N GLU A 102 -17.22 4.60 15.80
CA GLU A 102 -17.00 3.15 15.82
C GLU A 102 -16.35 2.63 14.54
N ARG A 103 -16.82 3.10 13.36
CA ARG A 103 -16.21 2.76 12.07
C ARG A 103 -14.75 3.20 11.99
N VAL A 104 -14.44 4.39 12.49
CA VAL A 104 -13.09 4.96 12.46
C VAL A 104 -12.17 4.18 13.39
N GLU A 105 -12.63 3.85 14.60
CA GLU A 105 -11.89 3.02 15.56
C GLU A 105 -11.62 1.63 15.01
N ALA A 106 -12.62 0.98 14.40
CA ALA A 106 -12.45 -0.31 13.76
C ALA A 106 -11.45 -0.26 12.59
N GLY A 107 -11.50 0.78 11.75
CA GLY A 107 -10.52 0.99 10.69
C GLY A 107 -9.09 1.13 11.22
N ASN A 108 -8.90 1.93 12.28
CA ASN A 108 -7.61 2.06 12.94
C ASN A 108 -7.13 0.73 13.54
N ALA A 109 -8.03 -0.08 14.11
CA ALA A 109 -7.69 -1.38 14.64
C ALA A 109 -7.27 -2.37 13.54
N VAL A 110 -7.96 -2.38 12.39
CA VAL A 110 -7.58 -3.17 11.20
C VAL A 110 -6.16 -2.83 10.75
N ASP A 111 -5.83 -1.54 10.66
CA ASP A 111 -4.48 -1.07 10.28
C ASP A 111 -3.41 -1.46 11.30
N GLN A 112 -3.73 -1.47 12.60
CA GLN A 112 -2.80 -1.86 13.66
C GLN A 112 -2.59 -3.38 13.76
N GLN A 113 -3.57 -4.18 13.35
CA GLN A 113 -3.56 -5.63 13.53
C GLN A 113 -3.13 -6.40 12.28
N SER A 114 -2.99 -5.73 11.14
CA SER A 114 -2.69 -6.40 9.88
C SER A 114 -1.77 -5.59 8.98
N THR A 115 -1.21 -6.26 7.99
CA THR A 115 -0.65 -5.65 6.79
C THR A 115 -1.60 -5.95 5.63
N LEU A 116 -2.27 -4.93 5.12
CA LEU A 116 -3.08 -5.02 3.91
C LEU A 116 -2.16 -4.96 2.69
N LEU A 117 -2.15 -6.01 1.88
CA LEU A 117 -1.21 -6.20 0.76
C LEU A 117 -1.87 -5.91 -0.59
N GLY A 118 -2.94 -5.11 -0.55
CA GLY A 118 -3.74 -4.77 -1.71
C GLY A 118 -4.84 -5.79 -2.01
N GLY A 119 -5.29 -5.74 -3.26
CA GLY A 119 -6.42 -6.52 -3.73
C GLY A 119 -6.77 -6.15 -5.17
N ILE A 120 -7.80 -6.79 -5.69
CA ILE A 120 -8.30 -6.49 -7.03
C ILE A 120 -9.78 -6.77 -7.16
N ALA A 121 -10.46 -6.00 -8.01
CA ALA A 121 -11.81 -6.29 -8.43
C ALA A 121 -11.83 -6.96 -9.81
N ALA A 122 -12.64 -7.99 -9.97
CA ALA A 122 -12.90 -8.63 -11.25
C ALA A 122 -14.42 -8.73 -11.48
N ILE A 123 -14.82 -8.74 -12.75
CA ILE A 123 -16.22 -8.91 -13.16
C ILE A 123 -16.30 -10.04 -14.20
N PRO A 124 -17.49 -10.65 -14.41
CA PRO A 124 -17.63 -11.75 -15.37
C PRO A 124 -17.09 -11.41 -16.76
N GLY A 125 -16.36 -12.35 -17.35
CA GLY A 125 -15.73 -12.20 -18.66
C GLY A 125 -14.51 -11.26 -18.70
N ARG A 126 -14.11 -10.67 -17.57
CA ARG A 126 -12.95 -9.78 -17.48
C ARG A 126 -12.05 -10.15 -16.30
N PRO A 127 -11.14 -11.12 -16.50
CA PRO A 127 -10.11 -11.45 -15.51
C PRO A 127 -9.28 -10.22 -15.14
N ALA A 128 -8.81 -10.20 -13.90
CA ALA A 128 -7.94 -9.15 -13.40
C ALA A 128 -6.72 -9.77 -12.73
N THR A 129 -5.57 -9.11 -12.81
CA THR A 129 -4.33 -9.58 -12.17
C THR A 129 -3.72 -8.54 -11.25
N PHE A 130 -3.18 -8.98 -10.14
CA PHE A 130 -2.33 -8.15 -9.28
C PHE A 130 -1.07 -8.92 -8.91
N THR A 131 0.04 -8.20 -8.72
CA THR A 131 1.33 -8.80 -8.37
C THR A 131 1.74 -8.34 -6.99
N GLN A 132 2.17 -9.29 -6.15
CA GLN A 132 2.64 -9.02 -4.80
C GLN A 132 3.94 -9.79 -4.52
N THR A 133 4.83 -9.18 -3.74
CA THR A 133 5.98 -9.91 -3.17
C THR A 133 5.55 -10.56 -1.86
N LEU A 134 5.62 -11.89 -1.81
CA LEU A 134 5.31 -12.69 -0.63
C LEU A 134 6.61 -13.15 0.03
N LEU A 135 6.74 -12.86 1.32
CA LEU A 135 7.75 -13.50 2.16
C LEU A 135 7.17 -14.82 2.70
N PRO A 136 8.00 -15.75 3.18
CA PRO A 136 7.47 -16.93 3.85
C PRO A 136 6.54 -16.58 5.01
N GLY A 137 5.40 -17.27 5.11
CA GLY A 137 4.40 -17.06 6.16
C GLY A 137 2.97 -17.34 5.71
N THR A 138 2.03 -17.01 6.60
CA THR A 138 0.59 -17.18 6.36
C THR A 138 -0.03 -15.87 5.92
N TYR A 139 -0.82 -15.95 4.86
CA TYR A 139 -1.62 -14.88 4.29
C TYR A 139 -3.07 -15.32 4.24
N TYR A 140 -3.97 -14.36 4.06
CA TYR A 140 -5.40 -14.60 3.99
C TYR A 140 -5.96 -13.85 2.79
N LEU A 141 -6.77 -14.57 2.01
CA LEU A 141 -7.58 -14.03 0.93
C LEU A 141 -9.01 -13.85 1.44
N ILE A 142 -9.67 -12.78 1.02
CA ILE A 142 -11.04 -12.45 1.42
C ILE A 142 -11.79 -11.81 0.26
N ASN A 143 -13.07 -12.11 0.11
CA ASN A 143 -13.95 -11.36 -0.77
C ASN A 143 -14.64 -10.24 0.02
N TYR A 144 -14.19 -9.00 -0.12
CA TYR A 144 -14.80 -7.85 0.58
C TYR A 144 -16.27 -7.64 0.20
N ARG A 145 -16.71 -8.19 -0.94
CA ARG A 145 -18.13 -8.11 -1.33
C ARG A 145 -19.05 -8.88 -0.39
N ASP A 146 -18.57 -9.94 0.26
CA ASP A 146 -19.36 -10.69 1.25
C ASP A 146 -19.77 -9.76 2.40
N ILE A 147 -18.81 -8.95 2.89
CA ILE A 147 -19.04 -7.93 3.93
C ILE A 147 -19.98 -6.83 3.43
N LEU A 148 -19.77 -6.33 2.21
CA LEU A 148 -20.58 -5.24 1.67
C LEU A 148 -22.03 -5.67 1.39
N SER A 149 -22.24 -6.91 0.97
CA SER A 149 -23.57 -7.44 0.62
C SER A 149 -24.33 -7.92 1.85
N ASN A 150 -23.61 -8.47 2.84
CA ASN A 150 -24.19 -8.92 4.10
C ASN A 150 -23.22 -8.62 5.28
N PRO A 151 -23.29 -7.41 5.86
CA PRO A 151 -22.40 -6.99 6.94
C PRO A 151 -22.34 -7.90 8.16
N ASN A 152 -23.43 -8.62 8.44
CA ASN A 152 -23.56 -9.52 9.58
C ASN A 152 -23.48 -11.00 9.16
N GLY A 153 -23.16 -11.26 7.89
CA GLY A 153 -23.06 -12.59 7.32
C GLY A 153 -21.75 -13.29 7.64
N ALA A 154 -21.69 -14.58 7.35
CA ALA A 154 -20.42 -15.30 7.30
C ALA A 154 -19.58 -14.74 6.14
N VAL A 155 -18.29 -14.54 6.41
CA VAL A 155 -17.33 -14.02 5.42
C VAL A 155 -16.34 -15.13 5.09
N ALA A 156 -16.23 -15.49 3.82
CA ALA A 156 -15.29 -16.52 3.41
C ALA A 156 -13.85 -15.98 3.46
N VAL A 157 -13.03 -16.55 4.32
CA VAL A 157 -11.59 -16.31 4.37
C VAL A 157 -10.84 -17.58 3.95
N ARG A 158 -9.89 -17.44 3.02
CA ARG A 158 -9.06 -18.56 2.55
C ARG A 158 -7.60 -18.35 2.96
N PRO A 159 -7.02 -19.25 3.77
CA PRO A 159 -5.61 -19.17 4.12
C PRO A 159 -4.74 -19.52 2.91
N LEU A 160 -3.62 -18.82 2.79
CA LEU A 160 -2.60 -19.02 1.76
C LEU A 160 -1.23 -19.06 2.44
N THR A 161 -0.52 -20.18 2.32
CA THR A 161 0.82 -20.33 2.90
C THR A 161 1.89 -20.05 1.85
N ALA A 162 2.70 -19.03 2.04
CA ALA A 162 3.91 -18.81 1.25
C ALA A 162 5.07 -19.64 1.85
N THR A 163 5.60 -20.59 1.09
CA THR A 163 6.65 -21.50 1.54
C THR A 163 8.03 -20.85 1.50
N ASN A 164 9.04 -21.52 2.07
CA ASN A 164 10.44 -21.07 2.03
C ASN A 164 11.12 -21.25 0.65
N GLN A 165 10.37 -21.56 -0.40
CA GLN A 165 10.89 -21.68 -1.77
C GLN A 165 10.73 -20.33 -2.47
N TRP A 166 11.81 -19.55 -2.57
CA TRP A 166 11.77 -18.27 -3.28
C TRP A 166 11.72 -18.48 -4.79
N GLN A 167 10.69 -17.94 -5.43
CA GLN A 167 10.53 -17.89 -6.88
C GLN A 167 10.33 -16.43 -7.30
N ALA A 168 11.33 -15.88 -7.99
CA ALA A 168 11.23 -14.54 -8.58
C ALA A 168 10.57 -14.65 -9.96
N CYS A 169 9.28 -14.35 -10.03
CA CYS A 169 8.59 -14.24 -11.30
C CYS A 169 8.62 -12.79 -11.77
N PRO A 170 9.11 -12.49 -12.99
CA PRO A 170 8.97 -11.16 -13.54
C PRO A 170 7.47 -10.80 -13.61
N PRO A 171 7.07 -9.62 -13.13
CA PRO A 171 5.68 -9.19 -13.23
C PRO A 171 5.26 -9.15 -14.71
N PRO A 172 3.99 -9.44 -15.04
CA PRO A 172 3.50 -9.23 -16.40
C PRO A 172 3.65 -7.76 -16.77
N LEU A 173 3.96 -7.48 -18.04
CA LEU A 173 4.01 -6.11 -18.53
C LEU A 173 2.62 -5.48 -18.38
N PRO A 174 2.48 -4.39 -17.59
CA PRO A 174 1.19 -3.77 -17.38
C PRO A 174 0.68 -3.22 -18.72
N ARG A 175 -0.57 -3.56 -19.08
CA ARG A 175 -1.26 -2.98 -20.25
C ARG A 175 -1.92 -1.64 -19.95
N ALA A 176 -2.03 -1.30 -18.68
CA ALA A 176 -2.52 -0.04 -18.15
C ALA A 176 -1.89 0.19 -16.77
N THR A 177 -1.67 1.46 -16.43
CA THR A 177 -1.16 1.88 -15.12
C THR A 177 -2.22 2.74 -14.46
N PHE A 178 -2.53 2.45 -13.21
CA PHE A 178 -3.35 3.31 -12.37
C PHE A 178 -2.48 3.80 -11.22
N GLU A 179 -2.61 5.08 -10.88
CA GLU A 179 -1.93 5.68 -9.74
C GLU A 179 -3.01 6.10 -8.73
N ILE A 180 -2.90 5.61 -7.49
CA ILE A 180 -3.70 6.10 -6.39
C ILE A 180 -2.99 7.34 -5.85
N ILE A 181 -3.62 8.50 -5.99
CA ILE A 181 -3.11 9.75 -5.42
C ILE A 181 -3.63 9.83 -4.00
N ASP A 182 -2.72 9.70 -3.03
CA ASP A 182 -3.01 10.01 -1.63
C ASP A 182 -3.49 11.46 -1.55
N THR A 183 -4.79 11.62 -1.36
CA THR A 183 -5.36 12.93 -1.11
C THR A 183 -5.12 13.20 0.37
N PRO A 184 -4.29 14.21 0.74
CA PRO A 184 -4.11 14.54 2.14
C PRO A 184 -5.49 14.77 2.77
N PRO A 185 -5.70 14.34 4.03
CA PRO A 185 -6.99 14.44 4.68
C PRO A 185 -7.50 15.86 4.46
N ALA A 186 -8.70 15.97 3.86
CA ALA A 186 -9.28 17.26 3.53
C ALA A 186 -9.13 18.12 4.78
N ARG A 187 -8.30 19.18 4.71
CA ARG A 187 -8.11 20.10 5.83
C ARG A 187 -9.52 20.43 6.27
N ALA A 188 -9.92 19.95 7.45
CA ALA A 188 -11.23 20.18 8.00
C ALA A 188 -11.49 21.64 7.72
N SER A 189 -12.43 21.92 6.82
CA SER A 189 -12.65 23.26 6.32
C SER A 189 -13.30 23.97 7.48
N GLY A 190 -12.44 24.37 8.41
CA GLY A 190 -12.71 25.22 9.53
C GLY A 190 -13.05 26.54 8.88
N ARG A 191 -14.28 26.63 8.36
CA ARG A 191 -15.04 27.83 8.53
C ARG A 191 -14.89 28.13 10.01
N PRO A 192 -14.17 29.19 10.38
CA PRO A 192 -14.09 29.57 11.77
C PRO A 192 -15.53 29.69 12.22
N ARG A 193 -15.95 28.83 13.15
CA ARG A 193 -17.19 29.02 13.88
C ARG A 193 -16.98 30.40 14.49
N ARG A 194 -17.63 31.43 13.94
CA ARG A 194 -17.66 32.77 14.51
C ARG A 194 -18.38 32.65 15.85
N SER A 195 -17.68 32.15 16.86
CA SER A 195 -18.01 32.46 18.24
C SER A 195 -17.83 33.96 18.35
N ALA A 196 -18.93 34.69 18.48
CA ALA A 196 -18.91 36.07 18.89
C ALA A 196 -18.05 36.18 20.15
N ARG A 197 -16.82 36.68 20.01
CA ARG A 197 -15.95 36.96 21.15
C ARG A 197 -16.30 38.34 21.67
N PRO A 198 -16.67 38.50 22.95
CA PRO A 198 -16.64 39.80 23.59
C PRO A 198 -15.20 40.29 23.67
N ARG A 199 -15.04 41.56 23.30
CA ARG A 199 -13.80 42.33 23.28
C ARG A 199 -13.18 42.36 24.69
N ARG A 200 -12.04 41.72 24.89
CA ARG A 200 -11.15 41.99 26.03
C ARG A 200 -9.76 42.33 25.50
N SER A 201 -9.37 43.58 25.71
CA SER A 201 -8.02 44.10 25.51
C SER A 201 -7.08 43.50 26.56
N TRP A 202 -5.98 42.93 26.12
CA TRP A 202 -4.85 42.59 27.00
C TRP A 202 -3.57 43.14 26.38
N SER A 203 -2.90 43.97 27.17
CA SER A 203 -1.64 44.65 26.88
C SER A 203 -0.47 43.67 26.94
N SER A 204 0.46 43.81 26.01
CA SER A 204 1.69 43.05 25.91
C SER A 204 2.70 43.46 26.99
N THR A 205 3.33 42.48 27.64
CA THR A 205 4.67 42.66 28.21
C THR A 205 5.42 41.33 28.08
N SER A 206 6.36 41.28 27.13
CA SER A 206 7.35 40.21 27.01
C SER A 206 8.45 40.41 28.04
N PRO A 207 8.92 39.33 28.68
CA PRO A 207 10.30 39.24 29.13
C PRO A 207 11.08 38.20 28.34
N ALA A 208 12.39 38.41 28.37
CA ALA A 208 13.41 37.85 27.50
C ALA A 208 13.88 36.44 27.90
N ARG A 209 14.46 35.77 26.89
CA ARG A 209 15.49 34.71 26.87
C ARG A 209 15.93 34.08 28.21
N SER A 210 16.03 32.75 28.17
CA SER A 210 17.23 32.04 28.67
C SER A 210 17.49 30.80 27.81
N ARG A 211 18.63 30.78 27.09
CA ARG A 211 19.17 29.58 26.44
C ARG A 211 19.98 28.83 27.48
N ARG A 212 19.65 27.56 27.75
CA ARG A 212 20.50 26.65 28.52
C ARG A 212 21.40 25.84 27.58
N PRO A 213 22.68 25.65 27.90
CA PRO A 213 23.58 24.77 27.15
C PRO A 213 23.36 23.29 27.53
N CYS A 214 23.48 22.40 26.54
CA CYS A 214 23.43 20.95 26.71
C CYS A 214 24.75 20.43 27.30
N SER A 215 24.67 19.69 28.40
CA SER A 215 25.77 18.92 28.99
C SER A 215 25.85 17.54 28.31
N GLY A 216 27.05 17.13 27.89
CA GLY A 216 27.29 15.86 27.20
C GLY A 216 27.39 14.63 28.12
N PRO A 217 27.34 13.41 27.57
CA PRO A 217 27.38 12.17 28.35
C PRO A 217 28.79 11.70 28.70
N SER A 218 28.95 11.23 29.94
CA SER A 218 30.12 10.53 30.47
C SER A 218 30.07 9.05 30.07
N ARG A 219 31.17 8.49 29.54
CA ARG A 219 31.36 7.04 29.37
C ARG A 219 32.03 6.44 30.60
N PRO A 220 31.58 5.29 31.14
CA PRO A 220 32.39 4.47 32.03
C PRO A 220 33.31 3.52 31.25
N ALA A 221 34.40 3.13 31.93
CA ALA A 221 35.45 2.22 31.50
C ALA A 221 35.05 0.74 31.65
#